data_AF-A0A5B9QIN4-F1
#
_entry.id   AF-A0A5B9QIN4-F1
#
_cell.length_a   1.000
_cell.length_b   1.000
_cell.length_c   1.000
_cell.angle_alpha   90.00
_cell.angle_beta   90.00
_cell.angle_gamma   90.00
#
_symmetry.space_group_name_H-M   'P 1'
#
loop_
_entity.id
_entity.type
_entity.pdbx_description
1 polymer ?
#
loop_
_entity_poly.entity_id
_entity_poly.type
_entity_poly.pdbx_seq_one_letter_code
_entity_poly.pdbx_strand_id
1 'polypeptide(L)' 'MTRPDASSKREPLAISQTAISDLERVLESIEALEIRMCVLSVQMQYDHSPHASRAALLSREAGEISERLENILTFGV' A
#
# COMPACT_ATOMS: atom_id res chain seq x y z
N MET A 1 -34.94 12.74 36.62
CA MET A 1 -33.82 13.51 36.03
C MET A 1 -33.13 12.62 35.02
N THR A 2 -33.32 12.92 33.74
CA THR A 2 -32.85 12.16 32.58
C THR A 2 -31.33 12.30 32.44
N ARG A 3 -30.62 11.16 32.36
CA ARG A 3 -29.23 11.10 31.90
C ARG A 3 -29.17 11.65 30.47
N PRO A 4 -28.25 12.54 30.11
CA PRO A 4 -28.00 12.83 28.71
C PRO A 4 -27.25 11.63 28.11
N ASP A 5 -27.88 11.01 27.13
CA ASP A 5 -27.24 10.03 26.26
C ASP A 5 -25.97 10.65 25.68
N ALA A 6 -24.83 10.07 26.02
CA ALA A 6 -23.57 10.30 25.33
C ALA A 6 -23.69 9.67 23.94
N SER A 7 -24.38 10.37 23.04
CA SER A 7 -24.30 10.15 21.61
C SER A 7 -22.88 10.51 21.19
N SER A 8 -21.96 9.54 21.35
CA SER A 8 -20.67 9.53 20.66
C SER A 8 -20.96 9.46 19.17
N LYS A 9 -21.28 10.61 18.58
CA LYS A 9 -21.15 10.84 17.16
C LYS A 9 -19.68 10.64 16.85
N ARG A 10 -19.32 9.46 16.35
CA ARG A 10 -18.08 9.29 15.59
C ARG A 10 -18.25 10.19 14.37
N GLU A 11 -17.74 11.41 14.47
CA GLU A 11 -17.55 12.24 13.29
C GLU A 11 -16.67 11.43 12.33
N PRO A 12 -17.06 11.31 11.04
CA PRO A 12 -16.19 10.67 10.07
C PRO A 12 -14.86 11.41 10.09
N LEU A 13 -13.77 10.68 10.34
CA LEU A 13 -12.42 11.21 10.29
C LEU A 13 -12.18 11.70 8.87
N ALA A 14 -12.33 13.01 8.65
CA ALA A 14 -12.02 13.61 7.38
C ALA A 14 -10.51 13.51 7.17
N ILE A 15 -10.09 12.64 6.25
CA ILE A 15 -8.69 12.53 5.86
C ILE A 15 -8.28 13.87 5.25
N SER A 16 -7.21 14.47 5.78
CA SER A 16 -6.72 15.76 5.25
C SER A 16 -6.20 15.59 3.83
N GLN A 17 -6.36 16.60 2.98
CA GLN A 17 -5.84 16.58 1.61
C GLN A 17 -4.32 16.30 1.57
N THR A 18 -3.57 16.80 2.55
CA THR A 18 -2.14 16.54 2.69
C THR A 18 -1.85 15.05 2.88
N ALA A 19 -2.65 14.36 3.71
CA ALA A 19 -2.50 12.93 3.93
C ALA A 19 -2.83 12.12 2.65
N ILE A 20 -3.81 12.55 1.87
CA ILE A 20 -4.09 11.95 0.56
C ILE A 20 -2.88 12.10 -0.37
N SER A 21 -2.32 13.31 -0.49
CA SER A 21 -1.14 13.54 -1.34
C SER A 21 0.14 12.89 -0.82
N ASP A 22 0.26 12.63 0.48
CA ASP A 22 1.35 11.81 1.04
C ASP A 22 1.16 10.34 0.64
N LEU A 23 -0.06 9.81 0.73
CA LEU A 23 -0.39 8.43 0.34
C LEU A 23 -0.22 8.20 -1.17
N GLU A 24 -0.59 9.17 -2.02
CA GLU A 24 -0.35 9.12 -3.47
C GLU A 24 1.16 9.01 -3.78
N ARG A 25 1.99 9.82 -3.12
CA ARG A 25 3.46 9.74 -3.29
C ARG A 25 4.04 8.41 -2.82
N VAL A 26 3.47 7.84 -1.76
CA VAL A 26 3.86 6.51 -1.27
C VAL A 26 3.46 5.44 -2.28
N LEU A 27 2.26 5.52 -2.87
CA LEU A 27 1.81 4.60 -3.91
C LEU A 27 2.76 4.60 -5.12
N GLU A 28 3.06 5.77 -5.67
CA GLU A 28 4.00 5.91 -6.80
C GLU A 28 5.39 5.31 -6.47
N SER A 29 5.85 5.50 -5.24
CA SER A 29 7.13 4.96 -4.78
C SER A 29 7.12 3.43 -4.66
N ILE A 30 6.00 2.84 -4.24
CA ILE A 30 5.81 1.40 -4.13
C ILE A 30 5.73 0.77 -5.52
N GLU A 31 4.95 1.35 -6.44
CA GLU A 31 4.87 0.88 -7.84
C GLU A 31 6.24 0.89 -8.52
N ALA A 32 7.01 1.97 -8.35
CA ALA A 32 8.37 2.05 -8.88
C ALA A 32 9.30 0.98 -8.28
N LEU A 33 9.12 0.66 -7.00
CA LEU A 33 9.89 -0.39 -6.32
C LEU A 33 9.48 -1.78 -6.81
N GLU A 34 8.19 -2.03 -6.98
CA GLU A 34 7.64 -3.28 -7.51
C GLU A 34 8.22 -3.61 -8.89
N ILE A 35 8.22 -2.64 -9.80
CA ILE A 35 8.78 -2.80 -11.15
C ILE A 35 10.27 -3.17 -11.07
N ARG A 36 11.05 -2.45 -10.25
CA ARG A 36 12.48 -2.72 -10.08
C ARG A 36 12.75 -4.11 -9.49
N MET A 37 11.95 -4.51 -8.51
CA MET A 37 12.07 -5.84 -7.89
C MET A 37 11.68 -6.96 -8.85
N CYS A 38 10.66 -6.74 -9.67
CA CYS A 38 10.26 -7.69 -10.70
C CYS A 38 11.39 -7.90 -11.74
N VAL A 39 11.98 -6.81 -12.25
CA VAL A 39 13.14 -6.88 -13.15
C VAL A 39 14.31 -7.62 -12.50
N LEU A 40 14.66 -7.26 -11.26
CA LEU A 40 15.74 -7.91 -10.52
C LEU A 40 15.47 -9.40 -10.30
N SER A 41 14.23 -9.77 -9.95
CA SER A 41 13.82 -11.16 -9.76
C SER A 41 14.01 -11.97 -11.04
N VAL A 42 13.63 -11.43 -12.20
CA VAL A 42 13.81 -12.09 -13.49
C VAL A 42 15.29 -12.26 -13.82
N GLN A 43 16.12 -11.23 -13.62
CA GLN A 43 17.57 -11.32 -13.82
C GLN A 43 18.18 -12.41 -12.93
N MET A 44 17.80 -12.44 -11.66
CA MET A 44 18.28 -13.46 -10.70
C MET A 44 17.85 -14.88 -11.09
N GLN A 45 16.68 -15.06 -11.71
CA GLN A 45 16.27 -16.36 -12.25
C GLN A 45 17.15 -16.80 -13.42
N TYR A 46 17.47 -15.90 -14.36
CA TYR A 46 18.38 -16.17 -15.46
C TYR A 46 19.80 -16.48 -14.98
N ASP A 47 20.27 -15.78 -13.95
CA ASP A 47 21.58 -15.99 -13.34
C ASP A 47 21.62 -17.22 -12.41
N HIS A 48 20.52 -17.99 -12.33
CA HIS A 48 20.36 -19.15 -11.43
C HIS A 48 20.70 -18.83 -9.96
N SER A 49 20.43 -17.60 -9.54
CA SER A 49 20.73 -17.14 -8.19
C SER A 49 19.91 -17.92 -7.15
N PRO A 50 20.51 -18.32 -6.01
CA PRO A 50 19.78 -18.97 -4.92
C PRO A 50 18.71 -18.06 -4.28
N HIS A 51 18.75 -16.76 -4.56
CA HIS A 51 17.82 -15.77 -4.01
C HIS A 51 16.65 -15.46 -4.95
N ALA A 52 16.63 -16.02 -6.17
CA ALA A 52 15.62 -15.74 -7.18
C ALA A 52 14.18 -15.98 -6.69
N SER A 53 13.94 -17.10 -6.00
CA SER A 53 12.62 -17.41 -5.44
C SER A 53 12.19 -16.40 -4.38
N ARG A 54 13.13 -15.91 -3.55
CA ARG A 54 12.83 -14.90 -2.53
C ARG A 54 12.54 -13.54 -3.15
N ALA A 55 13.28 -13.16 -4.19
CA ALA A 55 13.03 -11.92 -4.93
C ALA A 55 11.63 -11.92 -5.58
N ALA A 56 11.20 -13.06 -6.14
CA ALA A 56 9.87 -13.20 -6.72
C ALA A 56 8.76 -13.03 -5.68
N LEU A 57 8.92 -13.62 -4.48
CA LEU A 57 7.96 -13.46 -3.37
C LEU A 57 7.87 -12.00 -2.91
N LEU A 58 9.00 -11.34 -2.72
CA LEU A 58 9.01 -9.93 -2.30
C LEU A 58 8.39 -9.02 -3.36
N SER A 59 8.58 -9.32 -4.65
CA SER A 59 7.95 -8.57 -5.75
C SER A 59 6.43 -8.67 -5.68
N ARG A 60 5.91 -9.87 -5.40
CA ARG A 60 4.48 -10.10 -5.22
C ARG A 60 3.93 -9.37 -3.98
N GLU A 61 4.63 -9.43 -2.85
CA GLU A 61 4.23 -8.72 -1.63
C GLU A 61 4.14 -7.20 -1.85
N ALA A 62 5.08 -6.62 -2.60
CA ALA A 62 5.05 -5.21 -2.96
C ALA A 62 3.80 -4.84 -3.79
N GLY A 63 3.45 -5.68 -4.78
CA GLY A 63 2.23 -5.47 -5.58
C GLY A 63 0.94 -5.55 -4.75
N GLU A 64 0.85 -6.50 -3.82
CA GLU A 64 -0.31 -6.60 -2.92
C GLU A 64 -0.45 -5.38 -1.99
N ILE A 65 0.65 -4.75 -1.60
CA ILE A 65 0.63 -3.50 -0.82
C ILE A 65 0.17 -2.33 -1.71
N SER A 66 0.67 -2.26 -2.95
CA SER A 66 0.27 -1.22 -3.92
C SER A 66 -1.24 -1.25 -4.17
N GLU A 67 -1.79 -2.43 -4.47
CA GLU A 67 -3.23 -2.63 -4.71
C GLU A 67 -4.08 -2.24 -3.49
N ARG A 68 -3.63 -2.57 -2.27
CA ARG A 68 -4.33 -2.16 -1.04
C ARG A 68 -4.33 -0.65 -0.85
N LEU A 69 -3.20 0.01 -1.14
CA LEU A 69 -3.07 1.44 -1.01
C LEU A 69 -3.91 2.19 -2.06
N GLU A 70 -3.94 1.71 -3.30
CA GLU A 70 -4.82 2.24 -4.35
C GLU A 70 -6.30 2.10 -3.97
N ASN A 71 -6.70 0.96 -3.39
CA ASN A 71 -8.07 0.76 -2.90
C ASN A 71 -8.44 1.74 -1.78
N ILE A 72 -7.53 2.01 -0.85
CA ILE A 72 -7.72 3.02 0.21
C ILE A 72 -7.88 4.42 -0.39
N LEU A 73 -7.04 4.77 -1.37
CA LEU A 73 -7.10 6.09 -2.02
C LEU A 73 -8.36 6.27 -2.87
N THR A 74 -8.83 5.21 -3.52
CA THR A 74 -9.99 5.25 -4.42
C THR A 74 -11.32 5.24 -3.65
N PHE A 75 -11.44 4.40 -2.62
CA PHE A 75 -12.72 4.14 -1.95
C PHE A 75 -12.80 4.66 -0.52
N GLY A 76 -11.70 5.16 0.05
CA GLY A 76 -11.63 5.95 1.28
C GLY A 76 -12.63 5.54 2.37
N VAL A 77 -12.28 4.51 3.16
CA VAL A 77 -12.92 4.24 4.46
C VAL A 77 -12.33 5.16 5.53
#